data_AF-A0AA96EXS5-F1
#
_entry.id   AF-A0AA96EXS5-F1
#
_cell.length_a   1.000
_cell.length_b   1.000
_cell.length_c   1.000
_cell.angle_alpha   90.00
_cell.angle_beta   90.00
_cell.angle_gamma   90.00
#
_symmetry.space_group_name_H-M   'P 1'
#
loop_
_entity.id
_entity.type
_entity.pdbx_description
1 polymer ?
#
loop_
_entity_poly.entity_id
_entity_poly.type
_entity_poly.pdbx_seq_one_letter_code
_entity_poly.pdbx_strand_id
1 'polypeptide(L)'
;MKIKGLTIIFFLALTITVWINFVDYKFSTLSLFIGKEDKLEEVIDNFCLSYIAGYFFYFINVYLVEREEKKSILPYIAFKVILILGRNDHLIQILKKDGKLKKHYPSKDEFEKLLDKSNLDDLKIFNFEKYTFVEYLRYNRNSILKNINKILKSGKYVDNELKVILFSLKESLFLEKDYAFNSADFDLSKMKTYYNVFYKYSENVKKLENYFNRNLKKYYYLNYPKHFRKKVKNSL
;
A
#
# COMPACT_ATOMS: atom_id res chain seq x y z
N MET A 1 -13.40 -6.43 -6.49
CA MET A 1 -14.79 -6.95 -6.45
C MET A 1 -14.85 -8.19 -5.57
N LYS A 2 -15.88 -8.34 -4.74
CA LYS A 2 -16.09 -9.57 -3.95
C LYS A 2 -16.60 -10.65 -4.90
N ILE A 3 -15.77 -11.64 -5.19
CA ILE A 3 -16.07 -12.86 -5.97
C ILE A 3 -17.35 -13.56 -5.49
N LYS A 4 -17.76 -13.31 -4.24
CA LYS A 4 -18.99 -13.81 -3.63
C LYS A 4 -20.20 -13.73 -4.55
N GLY A 5 -20.42 -12.62 -5.25
CA GLY A 5 -21.57 -12.48 -6.17
C GLY A 5 -21.49 -13.44 -7.36
N LEU A 6 -20.35 -13.46 -8.06
CA LEU A 6 -20.11 -14.34 -9.20
C LEU A 6 -20.12 -15.82 -8.81
N THR A 7 -19.59 -16.16 -7.64
CA THR A 7 -19.61 -17.53 -7.12
C THR A 7 -21.02 -18.00 -6.78
N ILE A 8 -21.88 -17.13 -6.22
CA ILE A 8 -23.29 -17.48 -5.98
C ILE A 8 -24.01 -17.77 -7.29
N ILE A 9 -23.83 -16.90 -8.30
CA ILE A 9 -24.43 -17.10 -9.63
C ILE A 9 -23.90 -18.39 -10.27
N PHE A 10 -22.60 -18.68 -10.14
CA PHE A 10 -22.02 -19.93 -10.61
C PHE A 10 -22.67 -21.16 -9.96
N PHE A 11 -22.82 -21.17 -8.63
CA PHE A 11 -23.47 -22.30 -7.95
C PHE A 11 -24.94 -22.44 -8.36
N LEU A 12 -25.66 -21.33 -8.51
CA LEU A 12 -27.04 -21.35 -8.98
C LEU A 12 -27.14 -21.93 -10.41
N ALA A 13 -26.31 -21.46 -11.34
CA ALA A 13 -26.25 -21.96 -12.70
C ALA A 13 -25.88 -23.46 -12.74
N LEU A 14 -24.89 -23.88 -11.93
CA LEU A 14 -24.49 -25.28 -11.81
C LEU A 14 -25.63 -26.14 -11.27
N THR A 15 -26.33 -25.70 -10.23
CA THR A 15 -27.48 -26.42 -9.69
C THR A 15 -28.61 -26.53 -10.70
N ILE A 16 -28.88 -25.47 -11.47
CA ILE A 16 -29.90 -25.50 -12.53
C ILE A 16 -29.50 -26.47 -13.63
N THR A 17 -28.25 -26.42 -14.13
CA THR A 17 -27.74 -27.37 -15.14
C THR A 17 -27.79 -28.82 -14.65
N VAL A 18 -27.40 -29.09 -13.40
CA VAL A 18 -27.51 -30.44 -12.82
C VAL A 18 -28.96 -30.84 -12.68
N TRP A 19 -29.84 -29.94 -12.24
CA TRP A 19 -31.27 -30.22 -12.15
C TRP A 19 -31.84 -30.56 -13.53
N ILE A 20 -31.55 -29.75 -14.57
CA ILE A 20 -31.93 -29.95 -15.97
C ILE A 20 -31.44 -31.30 -16.51
N ASN A 21 -30.20 -31.71 -16.23
CA ASN A 21 -29.65 -32.92 -16.83
C ASN A 21 -29.98 -34.23 -16.07
N PHE A 22 -30.47 -34.17 -14.83
CA PHE A 22 -30.61 -35.37 -13.97
C PHE A 22 -32.01 -35.61 -13.37
N VAL A 23 -33.03 -34.79 -13.68
CA VAL A 23 -34.39 -34.95 -13.15
C VAL A 23 -35.44 -35.05 -14.27
N ASP A 24 -36.13 -36.17 -14.45
CA ASP A 24 -36.95 -36.34 -15.68
C ASP A 24 -38.28 -35.55 -15.71
N TYR A 25 -38.77 -35.00 -14.59
CA TYR A 25 -40.13 -34.41 -14.48
C TYR A 25 -40.13 -32.91 -14.09
N LYS A 26 -39.62 -32.01 -14.95
CA LYS A 26 -39.35 -30.60 -14.55
C LYS A 26 -40.41 -29.59 -14.98
N PHE A 27 -40.75 -29.55 -16.26
CA PHE A 27 -41.65 -28.53 -16.83
C PHE A 27 -42.96 -29.10 -17.37
N SER A 28 -43.10 -30.42 -17.46
CA SER A 28 -44.32 -31.10 -17.93
C SER A 28 -45.55 -30.87 -17.03
N THR A 29 -45.35 -30.37 -15.81
CA THR A 29 -46.42 -30.05 -14.85
C THR A 29 -46.92 -28.61 -14.93
N LEU A 30 -46.23 -27.73 -15.68
CA LEU A 30 -46.61 -26.33 -15.87
C LEU A 30 -47.45 -26.19 -17.14
N SER A 31 -48.74 -25.91 -16.98
CA SER A 31 -49.71 -25.80 -18.08
C SER A 31 -49.35 -24.78 -19.17
N LEU A 32 -48.47 -23.82 -18.87
CA LEU A 32 -48.01 -22.79 -19.80
C LEU A 32 -46.98 -23.28 -20.84
N PHE A 33 -46.34 -24.43 -20.61
CA PHE A 33 -45.20 -24.89 -21.43
C PHE A 33 -45.41 -26.25 -22.11
N ILE A 34 -46.63 -26.76 -22.09
CA ILE A 34 -47.00 -28.04 -22.71
C ILE A 34 -46.61 -28.08 -24.19
N GLY A 35 -45.74 -29.01 -24.57
CA GLY A 35 -45.24 -29.23 -25.94
C GLY A 35 -44.05 -28.37 -26.37
N LYS A 36 -43.44 -27.60 -25.47
CA LYS A 36 -42.23 -26.77 -25.71
C LYS A 36 -41.15 -26.95 -24.63
N GLU A 37 -41.29 -27.95 -23.78
CA GLU A 37 -40.48 -28.18 -22.58
C GLU A 37 -39.01 -28.37 -22.96
N ASP A 38 -38.72 -29.25 -23.92
CA ASP A 38 -37.35 -29.57 -24.36
C ASP A 38 -36.58 -28.32 -24.83
N LYS A 39 -37.25 -27.44 -25.60
CA LYS A 39 -36.63 -26.20 -26.09
C LYS A 39 -36.37 -25.20 -24.98
N LEU A 40 -37.27 -25.12 -23.99
CA LEU A 40 -37.09 -24.23 -22.85
C LEU A 40 -35.94 -24.74 -21.96
N GLU A 41 -35.90 -26.04 -21.68
CA GLU A 41 -34.82 -26.68 -20.93
C GLU A 41 -33.47 -26.46 -21.63
N GLU A 42 -33.40 -26.67 -22.95
CA GLU A 42 -32.19 -26.44 -23.74
C GLU A 42 -31.72 -24.97 -23.67
N VAL A 43 -32.63 -24.00 -23.76
CA VAL A 43 -32.28 -22.57 -23.68
C VAL A 43 -31.77 -22.21 -22.28
N ILE A 44 -32.44 -22.66 -21.23
CA ILE A 44 -32.02 -22.39 -19.84
C ILE A 44 -30.67 -23.07 -19.57
N ASP A 45 -30.47 -24.30 -20.01
CA ASP A 45 -29.22 -25.01 -19.80
C ASP A 45 -28.07 -24.36 -20.58
N ASN A 46 -28.26 -24.01 -21.86
CA ASN A 46 -27.26 -23.30 -22.64
C ASN A 46 -26.88 -21.94 -22.02
N PHE A 47 -27.84 -21.23 -21.44
CA PHE A 47 -27.58 -20.01 -20.68
C PHE A 47 -26.73 -20.30 -19.43
N CYS A 48 -27.11 -21.31 -18.63
CA CYS A 48 -26.37 -21.71 -17.44
C CYS A 48 -24.94 -22.18 -17.76
N LEU A 49 -24.77 -23.01 -18.79
CA LEU A 49 -23.49 -23.46 -19.30
C LEU A 49 -22.63 -22.29 -19.80
N SER A 50 -23.22 -21.32 -20.49
CA SER A 50 -22.51 -20.10 -20.91
C SER A 50 -22.01 -19.29 -19.71
N TYR A 51 -22.82 -19.17 -18.65
CA TYR A 51 -22.40 -18.52 -17.41
C TYR A 51 -21.29 -19.29 -16.69
N ILE A 52 -21.39 -20.61 -16.62
CA ILE A 52 -20.36 -21.48 -16.04
C ILE A 52 -19.03 -21.31 -16.79
N ALA A 53 -19.06 -21.36 -18.13
CA ALA A 53 -17.89 -21.14 -18.97
C ALA A 53 -17.30 -19.73 -18.76
N GLY A 54 -18.14 -18.70 -18.74
CA GLY A 54 -17.72 -17.32 -18.46
C GLY A 54 -17.10 -17.15 -17.06
N TYR A 55 -17.63 -17.84 -16.05
CA TYR A 55 -17.06 -17.86 -14.70
C TYR A 55 -15.66 -18.47 -14.69
N PHE A 56 -15.47 -19.63 -15.33
CA PHE A 56 -14.14 -20.25 -15.44
C PHE A 56 -13.16 -19.37 -16.19
N PHE A 57 -13.59 -18.76 -17.30
CA PHE A 57 -12.77 -17.83 -18.06
C PHE A 57 -12.32 -16.64 -17.18
N TYR A 58 -13.25 -16.02 -16.45
CA TYR A 58 -12.93 -14.95 -15.50
C TYR A 58 -12.00 -15.43 -14.38
N PHE A 59 -12.29 -16.57 -13.78
CA PHE A 59 -11.53 -17.09 -12.64
C PHE A 59 -10.08 -17.36 -13.03
N ILE A 60 -9.86 -18.01 -14.17
CA ILE A 60 -8.52 -18.38 -14.65
C ILE A 60 -7.78 -17.14 -15.16
N ASN A 61 -8.39 -16.36 -16.05
CA ASN A 61 -7.66 -15.30 -16.77
C ASN A 61 -7.58 -13.99 -16.00
N VAL A 62 -8.51 -13.73 -15.07
CA VAL A 62 -8.54 -12.48 -14.31
C VAL A 62 -8.18 -12.72 -12.86
N TYR A 63 -8.92 -13.59 -12.16
CA TYR A 63 -8.76 -13.72 -10.72
C TYR A 63 -7.43 -14.36 -10.31
N LEU A 64 -7.02 -15.46 -10.93
CA LEU A 64 -5.77 -16.13 -10.59
C LEU A 64 -4.56 -15.24 -10.91
N VAL A 65 -4.57 -14.60 -12.09
CA VAL A 65 -3.53 -13.65 -12.51
C VAL A 65 -3.43 -12.47 -11.53
N GLU A 66 -4.56 -11.83 -11.18
CA GLU A 66 -4.57 -10.73 -10.21
C GLU A 66 -4.08 -11.18 -8.83
N ARG A 67 -4.44 -12.40 -8.40
CA ARG A 67 -3.99 -12.96 -7.12
C ARG A 67 -2.48 -13.21 -7.12
N GLU A 68 -1.91 -13.67 -8.23
CA GLU A 68 -0.48 -13.90 -8.38
C GLU A 68 0.30 -12.59 -8.43
N GLU A 69 -0.15 -11.62 -9.23
CA GLU A 69 0.40 -10.26 -9.25
C GLU A 69 0.36 -9.62 -7.85
N LYS A 70 -0.74 -9.79 -7.09
CA LYS A 70 -0.86 -9.32 -5.70
C LYS A 70 0.18 -9.93 -4.76
N LYS A 71 0.56 -11.19 -4.96
CA LYS A 71 1.56 -11.86 -4.10
C LYS A 71 2.94 -11.25 -4.26
N SER A 72 3.29 -10.69 -5.41
CA SER A 72 4.60 -10.07 -5.65
C SER A 72 4.57 -8.56 -5.38
N ILE A 73 3.51 -7.86 -5.80
CA ILE A 73 3.45 -6.40 -5.74
C ILE A 73 3.17 -5.85 -4.34
N LEU A 74 2.34 -6.51 -3.53
CA LEU A 74 1.99 -6.01 -2.20
C LEU A 74 3.17 -6.06 -1.23
N PRO A 75 4.00 -7.14 -1.19
CA PRO A 75 5.25 -7.12 -0.43
C PRO A 75 6.21 -6.04 -0.89
N TYR A 76 6.31 -5.82 -2.21
CA TYR A 76 7.14 -4.74 -2.76
C TYR A 76 6.67 -3.35 -2.29
N ILE A 77 5.37 -3.06 -2.38
CA ILE A 77 4.78 -1.80 -1.89
C ILE A 77 5.05 -1.65 -0.38
N ALA A 78 4.78 -2.69 0.41
CA ALA A 78 5.01 -2.69 1.85
C ALA A 78 6.48 -2.40 2.20
N PHE A 79 7.42 -3.01 1.46
CA PHE A 79 8.84 -2.75 1.62
C PHE A 79 9.20 -1.30 1.31
N LYS A 80 8.68 -0.72 0.21
CA LYS A 80 8.93 0.68 -0.14
C LYS A 80 8.34 1.67 0.88
N VAL A 81 7.17 1.38 1.43
CA VAL A 81 6.58 2.17 2.52
C VAL A 81 7.49 2.14 3.74
N ILE A 82 7.98 0.97 4.15
CA ILE A 82 8.93 0.87 5.27
C ILE A 82 10.23 1.64 5.02
N LEU A 83 10.74 1.65 3.79
CA LEU A 83 11.91 2.49 3.48
C LEU A 83 11.63 3.98 3.67
N ILE A 84 10.40 4.46 3.41
CA ILE A 84 10.01 5.85 3.67
C ILE A 84 9.96 6.10 5.19
N LEU A 85 9.27 5.22 5.94
CA LEU A 85 9.15 5.31 7.40
C LEU A 85 10.52 5.30 8.08
N GLY A 86 11.39 4.35 7.72
CA GLY A 86 12.72 4.21 8.29
C GLY A 86 13.64 5.41 8.02
N ARG A 87 13.46 6.12 6.89
CA ARG A 87 14.20 7.36 6.61
C ARG A 87 13.75 8.50 7.51
N ASN A 88 12.45 8.60 7.76
CA ASN A 88 11.92 9.56 8.72
C ASN A 88 12.37 9.24 10.15
N ASP A 89 12.31 7.97 10.56
CA ASP A 89 12.77 7.54 11.88
C ASP A 89 14.25 7.85 12.10
N HIS A 90 15.08 7.62 11.08
CA HIS A 90 16.50 7.95 11.11
C HIS A 90 16.75 9.47 11.21
N LEU A 91 15.98 10.28 10.45
CA LEU A 91 16.04 11.74 10.58
C LEU A 91 15.70 12.21 12.01
N ILE A 92 14.63 11.69 12.60
CA ILE A 92 14.23 12.03 13.97
C ILE A 92 15.29 11.60 14.98
N GLN A 93 15.91 10.43 14.80
CA GLN A 93 16.99 9.95 15.68
C GLN A 93 18.21 10.86 15.64
N ILE A 94 18.65 11.25 14.44
CA ILE A 94 19.76 12.18 14.26
C ILE A 94 19.44 13.47 15.02
N LEU A 95 18.27 14.07 14.78
CA LEU A 95 17.85 15.29 15.43
C LEU A 95 17.82 15.17 16.97
N LYS A 96 17.32 14.05 17.49
CA LYS A 96 17.24 13.78 18.94
C LYS A 96 18.58 13.39 19.57
N LYS A 97 19.61 13.09 18.76
CA LYS A 97 20.87 12.46 19.21
C LYS A 97 20.62 11.19 20.03
N ASP A 98 19.50 10.50 19.79
CA ASP A 98 19.15 9.24 20.45
C ASP A 98 19.66 8.07 19.60
N GLY A 99 20.56 7.27 20.18
CA GLY A 99 21.08 6.06 19.55
C GLY A 99 20.05 4.93 19.49
N LYS A 100 18.86 5.10 20.08
CA LYS A 100 17.79 4.09 20.10
C LYS A 100 16.65 4.46 19.13
N LEU A 101 16.18 3.46 18.39
CA LEU A 101 14.95 3.51 17.59
C LEU A 101 13.71 3.55 18.50
N LYS A 102 13.43 4.70 19.12
CA LYS A 102 12.13 4.94 19.75
C LYS A 102 11.19 5.60 18.74
N LYS A 103 10.06 4.94 18.45
CA LYS A 103 8.99 5.44 17.58
C LYS A 103 8.23 6.59 18.26
N HIS A 104 8.85 7.76 18.29
CA HIS A 104 8.23 8.96 18.85
C HIS A 104 8.33 10.11 17.86
N TYR A 105 7.19 10.44 17.23
CA TYR A 105 7.02 11.63 16.39
C TYR A 105 7.11 12.87 17.27
N PRO A 106 8.05 13.79 17.01
CA PRO A 106 8.17 15.00 17.81
C PRO A 106 6.94 15.90 17.67
N SER A 107 6.57 16.57 18.75
CA SER A 107 5.61 17.66 18.71
C SER A 107 6.17 18.88 17.96
N LYS A 108 5.30 19.84 17.66
CA LYS A 108 5.67 21.09 16.99
C LYS A 108 6.78 21.84 17.76
N ASP A 109 6.62 21.99 19.07
CA ASP A 109 7.57 22.70 19.95
C ASP A 109 8.88 21.91 20.13
N GLU A 110 8.81 20.57 20.07
CA GLU A 110 10.01 19.74 20.05
C GLU A 110 10.79 19.93 18.75
N PHE A 111 10.13 19.99 17.60
CA PHE A 111 10.82 20.28 16.33
C PHE A 111 11.50 21.64 16.36
N GLU A 112 10.88 22.65 16.97
CA GLU A 112 11.49 23.97 17.12
C GLU A 112 12.81 23.90 17.92
N LYS A 113 12.86 23.11 18.99
CA LYS A 113 14.08 22.88 19.78
C LYS A 113 15.10 22.02 19.03
N LEU A 114 14.65 20.96 18.36
CA LEU A 114 15.51 20.03 17.64
C LEU A 114 16.23 20.68 16.44
N LEU A 115 15.63 21.72 15.87
CA LEU A 115 16.17 22.45 14.73
C LEU A 115 16.89 23.75 15.14
N ASP A 116 17.09 23.97 16.44
CA ASP A 116 17.93 25.05 16.93
C ASP A 116 19.39 24.83 16.51
N LYS A 117 20.09 25.90 16.13
CA LYS A 117 21.45 25.82 15.58
C LYS A 117 22.40 25.11 16.53
N SER A 118 22.32 25.39 17.84
CA SER A 118 23.18 24.75 18.84
C SER A 118 23.00 23.23 18.88
N ASN A 119 21.79 22.73 18.55
CA ASN A 119 21.57 21.30 18.44
C ASN A 119 22.17 20.72 17.15
N LEU A 120 22.09 21.47 16.05
CA LEU A 120 22.51 21.03 14.71
C LEU A 120 24.03 20.97 14.54
N ASP A 121 24.78 21.86 15.19
CA ASP A 121 26.24 21.97 15.06
C ASP A 121 26.97 20.69 15.56
N ASP A 122 26.41 20.00 16.56
CA ASP A 122 26.97 18.75 17.12
C ASP A 122 26.32 17.47 16.57
N LEU A 123 25.63 17.54 15.43
CA LEU A 123 24.93 16.37 14.87
C LEU A 123 25.89 15.32 14.33
N LYS A 124 25.77 14.10 14.87
CA LYS A 124 26.39 12.90 14.30
C LYS A 124 25.39 12.20 13.39
N ILE A 125 25.65 12.24 12.08
CA ILE A 125 24.83 11.55 11.09
C ILE A 125 25.36 10.12 10.91
N PHE A 126 25.03 9.24 11.85
CA PHE A 126 25.49 7.84 11.84
C PHE A 126 25.23 7.16 10.48
N ASN A 127 26.21 6.39 9.98
CA ASN A 127 26.24 5.79 8.63
C ASN A 127 26.30 6.78 7.44
N PHE A 128 26.34 8.09 7.69
CA PHE A 128 26.36 9.15 6.70
C PHE A 128 27.34 10.27 7.09
N GLU A 129 28.39 9.93 7.82
CA GLU A 129 29.37 10.87 8.42
C GLU A 129 30.05 11.78 7.39
N LYS A 130 30.09 11.36 6.12
CA LYS A 130 30.62 12.13 4.99
C LYS A 130 29.71 13.26 4.49
N TYR A 131 28.47 13.34 4.99
CA TYR A 131 27.49 14.33 4.55
C TYR A 131 27.31 15.40 5.62
N THR A 132 27.24 16.65 5.20
CA THR A 132 26.67 17.73 6.00
C THR A 132 25.18 17.47 6.25
N PHE A 133 24.59 18.10 7.27
CA PHE A 133 23.17 17.94 7.55
C PHE A 133 22.28 18.30 6.36
N VAL A 134 22.61 19.38 5.65
CA VAL A 134 21.86 19.82 4.46
C VAL A 134 21.97 18.80 3.32
N GLU A 135 23.15 18.26 3.05
CA GLU A 135 23.33 17.21 2.04
C GLU A 135 22.57 15.94 2.41
N TYR A 136 22.57 15.58 3.69
CA TYR A 136 21.80 14.45 4.21
C TYR A 136 20.28 14.66 4.01
N LEU A 137 19.75 15.87 4.25
CA LEU A 137 18.35 16.19 3.96
C LEU A 137 18.02 16.01 2.47
N ARG A 138 18.88 16.50 1.57
CA ARG A 138 18.72 16.30 0.12
C ARG A 138 18.74 14.82 -0.27
N TYR A 139 19.68 14.05 0.31
CA TYR A 139 19.76 12.60 0.09
C TYR A 139 18.49 11.89 0.55
N ASN A 140 18.01 12.20 1.76
CA ASN A 140 16.79 11.63 2.32
C ASN A 140 15.57 11.93 1.45
N ARG A 141 15.39 13.21 1.09
CA ARG A 141 14.31 13.64 0.19
C ARG A 141 14.32 12.83 -1.11
N ASN A 142 15.46 12.76 -1.79
CA ASN A 142 15.58 12.05 -3.06
C ASN A 142 15.24 10.57 -2.90
N SER A 143 15.67 9.96 -1.79
CA SER A 143 15.35 8.57 -1.44
C SER A 143 13.86 8.35 -1.23
N ILE A 144 13.21 9.24 -0.46
CA ILE A 144 11.77 9.20 -0.17
C ILE A 144 10.97 9.38 -1.46
N LEU A 145 11.24 10.42 -2.25
CA LEU A 145 10.56 10.66 -3.53
C LEU A 145 10.73 9.49 -4.50
N LYS A 146 11.93 8.91 -4.58
CA LYS A 146 12.19 7.71 -5.39
C LYS A 146 11.29 6.55 -4.96
N ASN A 147 11.11 6.33 -3.66
CA ASN A 147 10.25 5.26 -3.15
C ASN A 147 8.76 5.58 -3.35
N ILE A 148 8.32 6.81 -3.12
CA ILE A 148 6.95 7.26 -3.41
C ILE A 148 6.60 7.00 -4.88
N ASN A 149 7.44 7.48 -5.81
CA ASN A 149 7.22 7.30 -7.24
C ASN A 149 7.23 5.81 -7.63
N LYS A 150 8.06 4.98 -7.00
CA LYS A 150 8.07 3.53 -7.21
C LYS A 150 6.77 2.86 -6.75
N ILE A 151 6.17 3.32 -5.66
CA ILE A 151 4.87 2.82 -5.18
C ILE A 151 3.77 3.26 -6.15
N LEU A 152 3.71 4.55 -6.49
CA LEU A 152 2.67 5.09 -7.39
C LEU A 152 2.69 4.41 -8.78
N LYS A 153 3.87 4.01 -9.28
CA LYS A 153 4.02 3.21 -10.50
C LYS A 153 3.36 1.83 -10.44
N SER A 154 3.07 1.29 -9.26
CA SER A 154 2.31 0.05 -9.09
C SER A 154 0.81 0.21 -9.41
N GLY A 155 0.35 1.43 -9.72
CA GLY A 155 -0.91 1.70 -10.41
C GLY A 155 -2.15 1.14 -9.71
N LYS A 156 -2.77 0.11 -10.31
CA LYS A 156 -4.00 -0.54 -9.84
C LYS A 156 -3.88 -1.19 -8.46
N TYR A 157 -2.65 -1.43 -7.97
CA TYR A 157 -2.39 -2.04 -6.67
C TYR A 157 -2.24 -1.06 -5.51
N VAL A 158 -2.25 0.23 -5.81
CA VAL A 158 -2.26 1.30 -4.80
C VAL A 158 -3.70 1.76 -4.66
N ASP A 159 -4.29 1.52 -3.48
CA ASP A 159 -5.63 2.00 -3.20
C ASP A 159 -5.68 3.53 -3.02
N ASN A 160 -6.90 4.06 -2.93
CA ASN A 160 -7.10 5.50 -2.88
C ASN A 160 -6.55 6.12 -1.59
N GLU A 161 -6.70 5.44 -0.45
CA GLU A 161 -6.19 5.93 0.85
C GLU A 161 -4.66 6.11 0.80
N LEU A 162 -3.93 5.10 0.30
CA LEU A 162 -2.49 5.19 0.14
C LEU A 162 -2.08 6.25 -0.89
N LYS A 163 -2.79 6.37 -2.02
CA LYS A 163 -2.52 7.42 -3.02
C LYS A 163 -2.60 8.82 -2.40
N VAL A 164 -3.68 9.12 -1.68
CA VAL A 164 -3.88 10.42 -1.02
C VAL A 164 -2.74 10.73 -0.06
N ILE A 165 -2.34 9.76 0.78
CA ILE A 165 -1.20 9.93 1.70
C ILE A 165 0.10 10.21 0.94
N LEU A 166 0.38 9.43 -0.12
CA LEU A 166 1.61 9.57 -0.91
C LEU A 166 1.67 10.88 -1.69
N PHE A 167 0.55 11.36 -2.24
CA PHE A 167 0.47 12.67 -2.89
C PHE A 167 0.67 13.79 -1.87
N SER A 168 0.02 13.72 -0.71
CA SER A 168 0.22 14.71 0.36
C SER A 168 1.66 14.76 0.86
N LEU A 169 2.35 13.61 0.93
CA LEU A 169 3.79 13.59 1.21
C LEU A 169 4.60 14.23 0.09
N LYS A 170 4.33 13.85 -1.16
CA LYS A 170 5.06 14.36 -2.34
C LYS A 170 4.93 15.88 -2.50
N GLU A 171 3.78 16.44 -2.15
CA GLU A 171 3.48 17.88 -2.17
C GLU A 171 3.94 18.62 -0.90
N SER A 172 4.51 17.92 0.09
CA SER A 172 5.04 18.58 1.27
C SER A 172 6.25 19.46 0.91
N LEU A 173 6.30 20.67 1.48
CA LEU A 173 7.43 21.60 1.30
C LEU A 173 8.77 20.96 1.71
N PHE A 174 8.76 19.96 2.60
CA PHE A 174 9.94 19.19 2.98
C PHE A 174 10.54 18.43 1.78
N LEU A 175 9.69 17.87 0.92
CA LEU A 175 10.12 17.12 -0.25
C LEU A 175 10.24 17.95 -1.52
N GLU A 176 9.88 19.22 -1.49
CA GLU A 176 9.96 20.10 -2.65
C GLU A 176 11.42 20.40 -3.02
N LYS A 177 11.75 20.30 -4.32
CA LYS A 177 13.15 20.35 -4.77
C LYS A 177 13.83 21.69 -4.46
N ASP A 178 13.09 22.78 -4.70
CA ASP A 178 13.61 24.15 -4.73
C ASP A 178 13.16 24.98 -3.51
N TYR A 179 12.69 24.30 -2.45
CA TYR A 179 12.22 24.96 -1.25
C TYR A 179 13.34 25.24 -0.25
N ALA A 180 13.65 26.51 -0.03
CA ALA A 180 14.43 27.06 1.09
C ALA A 180 15.63 26.22 1.54
N PHE A 181 15.49 25.39 2.59
CA PHE A 181 16.55 24.58 3.18
C PHE A 181 17.11 23.46 2.30
N ASN A 182 16.53 23.30 1.12
CA ASN A 182 17.02 22.38 0.11
C ASN A 182 18.03 23.00 -0.88
N SER A 183 18.27 24.32 -0.82
CA SER A 183 19.25 25.00 -1.67
C SER A 183 20.69 24.62 -1.30
N ALA A 184 21.62 24.75 -2.26
CA ALA A 184 23.05 24.48 -2.09
C ALA A 184 23.63 25.28 -0.92
N ASP A 185 23.29 26.56 -0.87
CA ASP A 185 23.87 27.59 -0.01
C ASP A 185 22.97 27.92 1.18
N PHE A 186 22.19 26.95 1.66
CA PHE A 186 21.30 27.18 2.79
C PHE A 186 22.07 27.46 4.07
N ASP A 187 21.75 28.59 4.70
CA ASP A 187 22.26 28.97 6.01
C ASP A 187 21.57 28.14 7.11
N LEU A 188 22.33 27.19 7.68
CA LEU A 188 21.87 26.28 8.73
C LEU A 188 21.32 27.02 9.97
N SER A 189 21.79 28.25 10.24
CA SER A 189 21.28 29.04 11.38
C SER A 189 19.79 29.38 11.23
N LYS A 190 19.26 29.38 10.00
CA LYS A 190 17.84 29.63 9.71
C LYS A 190 17.00 28.36 9.80
N MET A 191 17.57 27.18 10.03
CA MET A 191 16.82 25.91 10.00
C MET A 191 15.62 25.92 10.97
N LYS A 192 15.79 26.54 12.14
CA LYS A 192 14.72 26.69 13.14
C LYS A 192 13.45 27.29 12.55
N THR A 193 13.53 28.26 11.64
CA THR A 193 12.33 28.91 11.07
C THR A 193 11.44 27.96 10.27
N TYR A 194 11.97 26.80 9.87
CA TYR A 194 11.27 25.78 9.09
C TYR A 194 10.70 24.63 9.95
N TYR A 195 10.70 24.75 11.28
CA TYR A 195 10.20 23.69 12.16
C TYR A 195 8.77 23.22 11.81
N ASN A 196 7.92 24.15 11.37
CA ASN A 196 6.55 23.84 10.99
C ASN A 196 6.47 22.95 9.73
N VAL A 197 7.44 23.06 8.83
CA VAL A 197 7.55 22.23 7.63
C VAL A 197 7.89 20.78 8.02
N PHE A 198 8.86 20.60 8.91
CA PHE A 198 9.23 19.29 9.44
C PHE A 198 8.08 18.65 10.21
N TYR A 199 7.41 19.42 11.07
CA TYR A 199 6.25 18.94 11.82
C TYR A 199 5.11 18.46 10.91
N LYS A 200 4.68 19.27 9.94
CA LYS A 200 3.63 18.89 8.97
C LYS A 200 4.02 17.66 8.14
N TYR A 201 5.27 17.57 7.73
CA TYR A 201 5.79 16.38 7.05
C TYR A 201 5.70 15.15 7.96
N SER A 202 6.11 15.27 9.23
CA SER A 202 6.06 14.20 10.23
C SER A 202 4.63 13.68 10.46
N GLU A 203 3.63 14.57 10.50
CA GLU A 203 2.21 14.19 10.58
C GLU A 203 1.74 13.38 9.37
N ASN A 204 2.19 13.72 8.17
CA ASN A 204 1.91 12.92 6.97
C ASN A 204 2.59 11.54 7.01
N VAL A 205 3.82 11.47 7.55
CA VAL A 205 4.50 10.18 7.75
C VAL A 205 3.77 9.32 8.79
N LYS A 206 3.25 9.92 9.86
CA LYS A 206 2.44 9.22 10.87
C LYS A 206 1.16 8.63 10.28
N LYS A 207 0.48 9.35 9.37
CA LYS A 207 -0.64 8.80 8.60
C LYS A 207 -0.22 7.60 7.76
N LEU A 208 0.94 7.66 7.11
CA LEU A 208 1.51 6.55 6.35
C LEU A 208 1.82 5.34 7.23
N GLU A 209 2.36 5.55 8.43
CA GLU A 209 2.62 4.46 9.39
C GLU A 209 1.32 3.80 9.86
N ASN A 210 0.30 4.59 10.19
CA ASN A 210 -1.01 4.06 10.58
C ASN A 210 -1.63 3.21 9.46
N TYR A 211 -1.55 3.69 8.23
CA TYR A 211 -1.98 2.92 7.05
C TYR A 211 -1.15 1.63 6.89
N PHE A 212 0.17 1.71 7.04
CA PHE A 212 1.05 0.53 6.96
C PHE A 212 0.65 -0.54 7.97
N ASN A 213 0.47 -0.15 9.23
CA ASN A 213 0.10 -1.07 10.31
C ASN A 213 -1.24 -1.76 10.06
N ARG A 214 -2.23 -1.03 9.55
CA ARG A 214 -3.57 -1.57 9.22
C ARG A 214 -3.56 -2.49 8.00
N ASN A 215 -2.89 -2.08 6.93
CA ASN A 215 -3.11 -2.67 5.59
C ASN A 215 -1.92 -3.45 5.04
N LEU A 216 -0.69 -3.00 5.32
CA LEU A 216 0.52 -3.50 4.65
C LEU A 216 1.44 -4.37 5.49
N LYS A 217 1.37 -4.26 6.83
CA LYS A 217 2.25 -4.97 7.77
C LYS A 217 2.29 -6.48 7.50
N LYS A 218 1.14 -7.09 7.23
CA LYS A 218 1.02 -8.53 6.89
C LYS A 218 1.79 -8.93 5.62
N TYR A 219 1.92 -8.04 4.65
CA TYR A 219 2.65 -8.30 3.40
C TYR A 219 4.14 -8.06 3.54
N TYR A 220 4.55 -7.17 4.45
CA TYR A 220 5.97 -6.88 4.67
C TYR A 220 6.78 -8.13 5.04
N TYR A 221 6.23 -9.00 5.89
CA TYR A 221 6.88 -10.25 6.29
C TYR A 221 7.15 -11.21 5.12
N LEU A 222 6.39 -11.11 4.04
CA LEU A 222 6.56 -11.99 2.88
C LEU A 222 7.85 -11.71 2.11
N ASN A 223 8.48 -10.54 2.33
CA ASN A 223 9.80 -10.21 1.79
C ASN A 223 10.95 -11.04 2.43
N TYR A 224 10.69 -11.76 3.52
CA TYR A 224 11.69 -12.56 4.22
C TYR A 224 11.54 -14.06 3.92
N PRO A 225 12.66 -14.82 3.92
CA PRO A 225 12.62 -16.28 3.86
C PRO A 225 11.72 -16.87 4.94
N LYS A 226 11.04 -17.98 4.65
CA LYS A 226 10.00 -18.57 5.52
C LYS A 226 10.46 -18.74 6.98
N HIS A 227 11.71 -19.16 7.21
CA HIS A 227 12.27 -19.39 8.53
C HIS A 227 12.49 -18.08 9.34
N PHE A 228 12.67 -16.93 8.68
CA PHE A 228 12.82 -15.63 9.36
C PHE A 228 11.49 -14.93 9.67
N ARG A 229 10.39 -15.33 9.02
CA ARG A 229 9.10 -14.59 9.10
C ARG A 229 8.56 -14.49 10.53
N LYS A 230 8.67 -15.55 11.33
CA LYS A 230 8.19 -15.55 12.73
C LYS A 230 8.98 -14.55 13.59
N LYS A 231 10.30 -14.48 13.41
CA LYS A 231 11.17 -13.55 14.15
C LYS A 231 10.85 -12.10 13.82
N VAL A 232 10.69 -11.77 12.54
CA VAL A 232 10.34 -10.42 12.07
C VAL A 232 8.92 -10.02 12.50
N LYS A 233 7.98 -10.97 12.54
CA LYS A 233 6.62 -10.72 13.01
C LYS A 233 6.57 -10.21 14.46
N ASN A 234 7.47 -10.70 15.30
CA ASN A 234 7.51 -10.34 16.72
C ASN A 234 8.32 -9.07 17.01
N SER A 235 9.08 -8.55 16.04
CA SER A 235 9.95 -7.37 16.21
C SER A 235 9.37 -6.05 15.67
N LEU A 236 8.19 -6.08 15.06
CA LEU A 236 7.52 -4.93 14.43
C LEU A 236 6.18 -4.64 15.10
#